data_AF-A0ABD3P6P0-F1
#
_entry.id   AF-A0ABD3P6P0-F1
#
_cell.length_a   1.000
_cell.length_b   1.000
_cell.length_c   1.000
_cell.angle_alpha   90.00
_cell.angle_beta   90.00
_cell.angle_gamma   90.00
#
_symmetry.space_group_name_H-M   'P 1'
#
loop_
_entity.id
_entity.type
_entity.pdbx_description
1 polymer ?
#
loop_
_entity_poly.entity_id
_entity_poly.type
_entity_poly.pdbx_seq_one_letter_code
_entity_poly.pdbx_strand_id
1 'polypeptide(L)'
;MFVLTLIADSIRIPPPLLSQPTLTSIQTEIEKRYPNKIIIDVGLILCPYGPPLEIGDGVLVPGDGGAHHQVLFQCVVFRPFVEEVLVGTVSECNEEGLSVNVGGFFDQVFIPAYWMLNPSHYDVDAGVWVWTPSYEEEEEEDTGNNGAKKVNGKSNGENGTEASEEQQEEENRFEIEIGAEIRFKVKSVNFTRITTTMKGVQATTTTTTSSSSGYGYQGAPPPAVASTTESNSNGETILDGVEVRRRSSSADLSDSANRPAPMQIVGSICEDGLGLLSWWSVTAEEEEVEDGQEEGVEVDGQEDYIEDDGDP
;
A
#
# COMPACT_ATOMS: atom_id res chain seq x y z
N MET A 1 4.14 -10.59 -1.94
CA MET A 1 2.91 -10.54 -1.13
C MET A 1 2.41 -11.92 -0.69
N PHE A 2 2.50 -12.97 -1.54
CA PHE A 2 2.10 -14.34 -1.17
C PHE A 2 3.31 -15.27 -1.04
N VAL A 3 3.28 -16.17 -0.06
CA VAL A 3 4.33 -17.17 0.16
C VAL A 3 3.71 -18.54 0.42
N LEU A 4 4.43 -19.59 -0.01
CA LEU A 4 4.10 -20.96 0.40
C LEU A 4 4.70 -21.21 1.79
N THR A 5 3.85 -21.47 2.76
CA THR A 5 4.27 -21.79 4.13
C THR A 5 4.03 -23.26 4.43
N LEU A 6 5.06 -23.93 4.92
CA LEU A 6 4.97 -25.29 5.44
C LEU A 6 4.45 -25.27 6.88
N ILE A 7 3.34 -25.95 7.12
CA ILE A 7 2.66 -26.03 8.42
C ILE A 7 2.69 -27.48 8.90
N ALA A 8 3.16 -27.67 10.13
CA ALA A 8 3.04 -28.93 10.86
C ALA A 8 1.93 -28.78 11.91
N ASP A 9 0.89 -29.61 11.83
CA ASP A 9 -0.22 -29.61 12.80
C ASP A 9 -0.77 -31.01 13.05
N SER A 10 -1.45 -31.19 14.17
CA SER A 10 -2.23 -32.38 14.49
C SER A 10 -3.68 -32.20 14.04
N ILE A 11 -4.09 -32.98 13.04
CA ILE A 11 -5.44 -32.96 12.47
C ILE A 11 -6.26 -34.09 13.05
N ARG A 12 -7.41 -33.75 13.66
CA ARG A 12 -8.37 -34.71 14.21
C ARG A 12 -9.39 -35.09 13.14
N ILE A 13 -9.41 -36.37 12.78
CA ILE A 13 -10.44 -36.95 11.91
C ILE A 13 -11.60 -37.47 12.76
N PRO A 14 -12.83 -36.94 12.58
CA PRO A 14 -14.00 -37.39 13.32
C PRO A 14 -14.44 -38.81 12.89
N PRO A 15 -15.11 -39.58 13.77
CA PRO A 15 -15.50 -40.98 13.49
C PRO A 15 -16.23 -41.22 12.16
N PRO A 16 -17.17 -40.36 11.71
CA PRO A 16 -17.85 -40.56 10.43
C PRO A 16 -16.91 -40.55 9.22
N LEU A 17 -15.83 -39.74 9.29
CA LEU A 17 -14.83 -39.59 8.22
C LEU A 17 -13.75 -40.68 8.27
N LEU A 18 -13.75 -41.56 9.28
CA LEU A 18 -12.85 -42.72 9.34
C LEU A 18 -13.20 -43.79 8.29
N SER A 19 -14.41 -43.75 7.74
CA SER A 19 -14.84 -44.64 6.66
C SER A 19 -14.22 -44.28 5.30
N GLN A 20 -13.71 -43.05 5.16
CA GLN A 20 -13.11 -42.53 3.94
C GLN A 20 -11.59 -42.70 3.95
N PRO A 21 -10.90 -42.63 2.79
CA PRO A 21 -9.44 -42.64 2.74
C PRO A 21 -8.83 -41.52 3.57
N THR A 22 -7.83 -41.84 4.40
CA THR A 22 -7.19 -40.92 5.35
C THR A 22 -6.73 -39.62 4.68
N LEU A 23 -6.15 -39.70 3.49
CA LEU A 23 -5.72 -38.53 2.71
C LEU A 23 -6.90 -37.57 2.47
N THR A 24 -8.01 -38.10 1.95
CA THR A 24 -9.21 -37.30 1.63
C THR A 24 -9.83 -36.70 2.88
N SER A 25 -9.91 -37.47 3.97
CA SER A 25 -10.44 -37.00 5.25
C SER A 25 -9.59 -35.88 5.85
N ILE A 26 -8.25 -36.01 5.79
CA ILE A 26 -7.31 -34.98 6.25
C ILE A 26 -7.43 -33.73 5.40
N GLN A 27 -7.45 -33.88 4.07
CA GLN A 27 -7.57 -32.75 3.15
C GLN A 27 -8.86 -31.96 3.39
N THR A 28 -9.99 -32.67 3.56
CA THR A 28 -11.28 -32.05 3.90
C THR A 28 -11.21 -31.25 5.19
N GLU A 29 -10.56 -31.79 6.23
CA GLU A 29 -10.46 -31.11 7.52
C GLU A 29 -9.50 -29.90 7.47
N ILE A 30 -8.43 -29.98 6.67
CA ILE A 30 -7.52 -28.86 6.44
C ILE A 30 -8.24 -27.73 5.70
N GLU A 31 -8.92 -28.05 4.59
CA GLU A 31 -9.70 -27.09 3.79
C GLU A 31 -10.81 -26.41 4.60
N LYS A 32 -11.37 -27.11 5.58
CA LYS A 32 -12.36 -26.55 6.50
C LYS A 32 -11.75 -25.69 7.60
N ARG A 33 -10.57 -26.05 8.12
CA ARG A 33 -10.01 -25.47 9.34
C ARG A 33 -9.13 -24.25 9.10
N TYR A 34 -8.47 -24.14 7.95
CA TYR A 34 -7.37 -23.20 7.74
C TYR A 34 -7.66 -21.93 6.95
N PRO A 35 -8.53 -21.91 5.91
CA PRO A 35 -8.83 -20.69 5.18
C PRO A 35 -9.33 -19.55 6.09
N ASN A 36 -8.98 -18.32 5.72
CA ASN A 36 -9.32 -17.09 6.45
C ASN A 36 -8.84 -17.06 7.90
N LYS A 37 -7.77 -17.80 8.23
CA LYS A 37 -7.13 -17.72 9.55
C LYS A 37 -5.82 -16.98 9.46
N ILE A 38 -5.65 -16.05 10.40
CA ILE A 38 -4.41 -15.34 10.62
C ILE A 38 -3.60 -16.12 11.66
N ILE A 39 -2.43 -16.61 11.24
CA ILE A 39 -1.43 -17.19 12.15
C ILE A 39 -0.41 -16.11 12.47
N ILE A 40 -0.22 -15.84 13.76
CA ILE A 40 0.76 -14.87 14.26
C ILE A 40 2.15 -15.22 13.73
N ASP A 41 2.89 -14.21 13.27
CA ASP A 41 4.22 -14.30 12.65
C ASP A 41 4.29 -15.05 11.30
N VAL A 42 3.14 -15.52 10.79
CA VAL A 42 3.03 -16.22 9.50
C VAL A 42 2.23 -15.40 8.49
N GLY A 43 1.02 -14.96 8.83
CA GLY A 43 0.13 -14.19 7.94
C GLY A 43 -1.27 -14.78 7.82
N LEU A 44 -2.04 -14.27 6.85
CA LEU A 44 -3.39 -14.74 6.53
C LEU A 44 -3.33 -15.94 5.58
N ILE A 45 -3.91 -17.07 5.99
CA ILE A 45 -4.02 -18.26 5.13
C ILE A 45 -5.18 -18.08 4.15
N LEU A 46 -4.87 -18.21 2.86
CA LEU A 46 -5.86 -18.17 1.79
C LEU A 46 -6.42 -19.57 1.53
N CYS A 47 -5.54 -20.50 1.15
CA CYS A 47 -5.93 -21.85 0.81
C CYS A 47 -4.79 -22.86 1.03
N PRO A 48 -5.11 -24.14 1.25
CA PRO A 48 -4.13 -25.23 1.17
C PRO A 48 -3.55 -25.33 -0.25
N TYR A 49 -2.26 -25.65 -0.33
CA TYR A 49 -1.56 -25.82 -1.60
C TYR A 49 -1.27 -27.30 -1.84
N GLY A 50 -2.05 -27.92 -2.74
CA GLY A 50 -1.89 -29.31 -3.11
C GLY A 50 -2.20 -30.32 -1.98
N PRO A 51 -1.84 -31.60 -2.17
CA PRO A 51 -2.02 -32.62 -1.14
C PRO A 51 -1.04 -32.44 0.03
N PRO A 52 -1.34 -32.98 1.22
CA PRO A 52 -0.38 -33.04 2.33
C PRO A 52 0.92 -33.73 1.92
N LEU A 53 2.06 -33.20 2.36
CA LEU A 53 3.38 -33.73 2.06
C LEU A 53 3.69 -34.98 2.87
N GLU A 54 3.35 -34.95 4.17
CA GLU A 54 3.54 -36.08 5.07
C GLU A 54 2.31 -36.26 5.94
N ILE A 55 1.88 -37.52 6.08
CA ILE A 55 0.80 -37.93 6.96
C ILE A 55 1.37 -38.98 7.90
N GLY A 56 1.51 -38.61 9.17
CA GLY A 56 1.93 -39.52 10.23
C GLY A 56 0.82 -40.48 10.67
N ASP A 57 1.20 -41.41 11.53
CA ASP A 57 0.29 -42.43 12.07
C ASP A 57 -0.86 -41.80 12.86
N GLY A 58 -2.04 -42.43 12.75
CA GLY A 58 -3.25 -42.00 13.46
C GLY A 58 -3.28 -42.52 14.88
N VAL A 59 -3.27 -41.61 15.86
CA VAL A 59 -3.38 -41.92 17.28
C VAL A 59 -4.82 -41.74 17.74
N LEU A 60 -5.40 -42.79 18.31
CA LEU A 60 -6.72 -42.72 18.95
C LEU A 60 -6.56 -42.27 20.41
N VAL A 61 -7.11 -41.11 20.74
CA VAL A 61 -7.11 -40.59 22.11
C VAL A 61 -8.27 -41.23 22.89
N PRO A 62 -8.03 -41.88 24.05
CA PRO A 62 -9.09 -42.46 24.87
C PRO A 62 -10.16 -41.43 25.24
N GLY A 63 -11.42 -41.74 24.96
CA GLY A 63 -12.56 -40.86 25.27
C GLY A 63 -12.96 -39.85 24.19
N ASP A 64 -12.15 -39.64 23.16
CA ASP A 64 -12.47 -38.72 22.05
C ASP A 64 -13.12 -39.42 20.85
N GLY A 65 -12.70 -40.67 20.57
CA GLY A 65 -13.22 -41.49 19.48
C GLY A 65 -12.77 -41.08 18.07
N GLY A 66 -12.09 -39.93 17.92
CA GLY A 66 -11.45 -39.49 16.67
C GLY A 66 -9.99 -39.96 16.56
N ALA A 67 -9.49 -40.04 15.32
CA ALA A 67 -8.08 -40.32 15.05
C ALA A 67 -7.31 -39.02 14.83
N HIS A 68 -6.18 -38.85 15.52
CA HIS A 68 -5.31 -37.68 15.42
C HIS A 68 -4.10 -38.04 14.58
N HIS A 69 -3.91 -37.33 13.47
CA HIS A 69 -2.75 -37.51 12.59
C HIS A 69 -1.86 -36.28 12.68
N GLN A 70 -0.56 -36.48 12.84
CA GLN A 70 0.42 -35.41 12.61
C GLN A 70 0.60 -35.24 11.11
N VAL A 71 0.38 -34.03 10.61
CA VAL A 71 0.36 -33.75 9.17
C VAL A 71 1.28 -32.58 8.88
N LEU A 72 2.06 -32.72 7.82
CA LEU A 72 2.86 -31.66 7.23
C LEU A 72 2.26 -31.28 5.88
N PHE A 73 1.86 -30.04 5.71
CA PHE A 73 1.20 -29.56 4.49
C PHE A 73 1.58 -28.12 4.19
N GLN A 74 1.33 -27.68 2.96
CA GLN A 74 1.63 -26.33 2.50
C GLN A 74 0.36 -25.51 2.36
N CYS A 75 0.45 -24.21 2.67
CA CYS A 75 -0.60 -23.24 2.43
C CYS A 75 -0.07 -22.03 1.67
N VAL A 76 -0.92 -21.46 0.82
CA VAL A 76 -0.70 -20.11 0.28
C VAL A 76 -1.10 -19.11 1.36
N VAL A 77 -0.13 -18.28 1.77
CA VAL A 77 -0.29 -17.30 2.85
C VAL A 77 -0.06 -15.91 2.28
N PHE A 78 -0.98 -14.99 2.54
CA PHE A 78 -0.78 -13.56 2.38
C PHE A 78 0.12 -13.06 3.51
N ARG A 79 1.35 -12.73 3.13
CA ARG A 79 2.42 -12.27 4.01
C ARG A 79 3.20 -11.18 3.24
N PRO A 80 2.67 -9.95 3.20
CA PRO A 80 3.42 -8.85 2.63
C PRO A 80 4.65 -8.54 3.48
N PHE A 81 5.69 -8.03 2.85
CA PHE A 81 6.94 -7.64 3.51
C PHE A 81 7.08 -6.12 3.59
N VAL A 82 7.99 -5.65 4.45
CA VAL A 82 8.23 -4.21 4.61
C VAL A 82 8.93 -3.66 3.37
N GLU A 83 8.55 -2.45 2.96
CA GLU A 83 8.90 -1.79 1.70
C GLU A 83 8.27 -2.41 0.44
N GLU A 84 7.39 -3.41 0.57
CA GLU A 84 6.62 -3.92 -0.56
C GLU A 84 5.59 -2.89 -1.04
N VAL A 85 5.47 -2.69 -2.35
CA VAL A 85 4.44 -1.85 -2.94
C VAL A 85 3.23 -2.71 -3.32
N LEU A 86 2.06 -2.33 -2.83
CA LEU A 86 0.79 -3.01 -3.08
C LEU A 86 -0.22 -2.04 -3.68
N VAL A 87 -1.21 -2.60 -4.36
CA VAL A 87 -2.38 -1.87 -4.84
C VAL A 87 -3.59 -2.35 -4.07
N GLY A 88 -4.41 -1.41 -3.63
CA GLY A 88 -5.68 -1.68 -2.96
C GLY A 88 -6.73 -0.65 -3.34
N THR A 89 -7.93 -0.84 -2.81
CA THR A 89 -9.07 0.04 -3.02
C THR A 89 -9.36 0.79 -1.72
N VAL A 90 -9.53 2.10 -1.79
CA VAL A 90 -9.88 2.91 -0.61
C VAL A 90 -11.28 2.50 -0.12
N SER A 91 -11.38 2.04 1.13
CA SER A 91 -12.65 1.62 1.71
C SER A 91 -13.28 2.68 2.60
N GLU A 92 -12.46 3.46 3.30
CA GLU A 92 -12.91 4.51 4.22
C GLU A 92 -11.87 5.63 4.25
N CYS A 93 -12.35 6.85 4.43
CA CYS A 93 -11.56 8.07 4.45
C CYS A 93 -11.90 8.84 5.74
N ASN A 94 -10.90 9.08 6.59
CA ASN A 94 -11.04 9.74 7.88
C ASN A 94 -9.94 10.80 8.08
N GLU A 95 -10.12 11.73 9.01
CA GLU A 95 -9.09 12.72 9.38
C GLU A 95 -7.79 12.08 9.90
N GLU A 96 -7.88 10.89 10.51
CA GLU A 96 -6.70 10.15 10.98
C GLU A 96 -5.91 9.51 9.82
N GLY A 97 -6.54 9.28 8.66
CA GLY A 97 -5.94 8.62 7.51
C GLY A 97 -6.93 7.83 6.64
N LEU A 98 -6.39 6.94 5.81
CA LEU A 98 -7.14 6.11 4.85
C LEU A 98 -7.15 4.65 5.26
N SER A 99 -8.32 4.01 5.19
CA SER A 99 -8.46 2.56 5.27
C SER A 99 -8.50 1.98 3.85
N VAL A 100 -7.71 0.94 3.61
CA VAL A 100 -7.55 0.34 2.28
C VAL A 100 -7.86 -1.16 2.33
N ASN A 101 -8.61 -1.63 1.34
CA ASN A 101 -8.84 -3.04 1.11
C ASN A 101 -7.88 -3.57 0.03
N VAL A 102 -7.25 -4.71 0.26
CA VAL A 102 -6.39 -5.38 -0.73
C VAL A 102 -7.11 -6.60 -1.27
N GLY A 103 -7.41 -6.57 -2.57
CA GLY A 103 -7.91 -7.71 -3.35
C GLY A 103 -9.26 -8.29 -2.89
N GLY A 104 -10.03 -7.56 -2.08
CA GLY A 104 -11.33 -7.99 -1.55
C GLY A 104 -11.26 -8.98 -0.38
N PHE A 105 -10.06 -9.44 0.01
CA PHE A 105 -9.88 -10.48 1.04
C PHE A 105 -9.20 -9.97 2.32
N PHE A 106 -8.62 -8.77 2.30
CA PHE A 106 -7.94 -8.18 3.46
C PHE A 106 -8.24 -6.69 3.58
N ASP A 107 -8.78 -6.26 4.71
CA ASP A 107 -9.26 -4.89 4.96
C ASP A 107 -8.54 -4.18 6.10
N GLN A 108 -7.56 -4.83 6.75
CA GLN A 108 -6.83 -4.26 7.88
C GLN A 108 -5.57 -3.51 7.42
N VAL A 109 -5.69 -2.67 6.39
CA VAL A 109 -4.62 -1.76 5.94
C VAL A 109 -5.00 -0.32 6.28
N PHE A 110 -4.08 0.38 6.92
CA PHE A 110 -4.27 1.78 7.30
C PHE A 110 -3.10 2.65 6.83
N ILE A 111 -3.38 3.79 6.23
CA ILE A 111 -2.39 4.80 5.82
C ILE A 111 -2.63 6.04 6.67
N PRO A 112 -1.78 6.33 7.66
CA PRO A 112 -1.94 7.51 8.51
C PRO A 112 -1.74 8.82 7.76
N ALA A 113 -2.41 9.88 8.22
CA ALA A 113 -2.29 11.25 7.71
C ALA A 113 -0.84 11.73 7.51
N TYR A 114 0.06 11.41 8.45
CA TYR A 114 1.47 11.82 8.39
C TYR A 114 2.31 11.06 7.35
N TRP A 115 1.75 10.04 6.71
CA TRP A 115 2.36 9.29 5.60
C TRP A 115 1.62 9.50 4.28
N MET A 116 0.83 10.56 4.20
CA MET A 116 0.26 11.09 2.97
C MET A 116 1.28 11.96 2.22
N LEU A 117 0.98 12.30 0.96
CA LEU A 117 1.81 13.23 0.17
C LEU A 117 1.80 14.63 0.81
N ASN A 118 2.87 15.39 0.63
CA ASN A 118 2.88 16.81 0.98
C ASN A 118 2.66 17.64 -0.29
N PRO A 119 1.83 18.69 -0.28
CA PRO A 119 0.99 19.18 0.82
C PRO A 119 -0.45 18.63 0.72
N SER A 120 -0.75 17.47 1.32
CA SER A 120 -2.13 16.98 1.43
C SER A 120 -2.82 17.40 2.73
N HIS A 121 -4.13 17.60 2.68
CA HIS A 121 -4.96 17.88 3.84
C HIS A 121 -6.32 17.19 3.72
N TYR A 122 -6.97 16.98 4.86
CA TYR A 122 -8.31 16.40 4.92
C TYR A 122 -9.36 17.50 4.85
N ASP A 123 -10.25 17.41 3.86
CA ASP A 123 -11.40 18.28 3.74
C ASP A 123 -12.58 17.69 4.52
N VAL A 124 -12.97 18.34 5.62
CA VAL A 124 -14.03 17.88 6.51
C VAL A 124 -15.41 17.98 5.87
N ASP A 125 -15.62 18.96 4.98
CA ASP A 125 -16.92 19.19 4.34
C ASP A 125 -17.16 18.16 3.23
N ALA A 126 -16.11 17.84 2.46
CA ALA A 126 -16.17 16.83 1.40
C ALA A 126 -15.95 15.40 1.92
N GLY A 127 -15.30 15.24 3.09
CA GLY A 127 -14.96 13.93 3.67
C GLY A 127 -13.86 13.18 2.92
N VAL A 128 -13.02 13.91 2.17
CA VAL A 128 -11.97 13.34 1.31
C VAL A 128 -10.60 13.95 1.64
N TRP A 129 -9.56 13.17 1.36
CA TRP A 129 -8.19 13.68 1.36
C TRP A 129 -7.90 14.37 0.03
N VAL A 130 -7.38 15.59 0.09
CA VAL A 130 -7.05 16.40 -1.07
C VAL A 130 -5.55 16.63 -1.11
N TRP A 131 -4.96 16.46 -2.29
CA TRP A 131 -3.56 16.80 -2.57
C TRP A 131 -3.51 17.85 -3.67
N THR A 132 -2.84 18.97 -3.38
CA THR A 132 -2.66 20.07 -4.33
C THR A 132 -1.16 20.31 -4.51
N PRO A 133 -0.50 19.69 -5.50
CA PRO A 133 0.89 19.99 -5.80
C PRO A 133 1.03 21.46 -6.21
N SER A 134 2.01 22.15 -5.60
CA SER A 134 2.41 23.49 -6.03
C SER A 134 3.51 23.35 -7.07
N TYR A 135 3.22 23.70 -8.32
CA TYR A 135 4.26 23.89 -9.33
C TYR A 135 4.68 25.36 -9.27
N GLU A 136 5.85 25.65 -8.71
CA GLU A 136 6.45 26.96 -8.90
C GLU A 136 6.88 27.02 -10.37
N GLU A 137 6.23 27.86 -11.18
CA GLU A 137 6.75 28.22 -12.49
C GLU A 137 8.13 28.86 -12.26
N GLU A 138 9.20 28.17 -12.67
CA GLU A 138 10.51 28.80 -12.76
C GLU A 138 10.38 29.93 -13.80
N GLU A 139 10.15 31.16 -13.35
CA GLU A 139 10.28 32.34 -14.19
C GLU A 139 11.68 32.28 -14.81
N GLU A 140 11.77 31.96 -16.11
CA GLU A 140 13.02 32.05 -16.85
C GLU A 140 13.52 33.50 -16.73
N GLU A 141 14.52 33.73 -15.87
CA GLU A 141 15.24 34.99 -15.82
C GLU A 141 15.97 35.17 -17.17
N ASP A 142 15.29 35.81 -18.13
CA ASP A 142 15.88 36.31 -19.37
C ASP A 142 16.96 37.35 -18.99
N THR A 143 18.19 36.88 -18.84
CA THR A 143 19.37 37.72 -18.65
C THR A 143 19.80 38.36 -19.97
N GLY A 144 18.86 39.05 -20.62
CA GLY A 144 19.06 39.91 -21.78
C GLY A 144 19.47 41.32 -21.39
N ASN A 145 20.77 41.52 -21.18
CA ASN A 145 21.41 42.82 -21.03
C ASN A 145 21.06 43.78 -22.20
N ASN A 146 20.47 44.96 -21.93
CA ASN A 146 20.84 46.25 -22.56
C ASN A 146 20.13 47.47 -21.95
N GLY A 147 20.89 48.56 -21.81
CA GLY A 147 20.53 49.73 -21.03
C GLY A 147 19.65 50.81 -21.68
N ALA A 148 19.33 51.78 -20.81
CA ALA A 148 18.78 53.12 -21.04
C ALA A 148 17.27 53.26 -21.33
N LYS A 149 16.53 53.80 -20.34
CA LYS A 149 16.12 55.23 -20.24
C LYS A 149 14.74 55.35 -19.55
N LYS A 150 14.70 56.11 -18.45
CA LYS A 150 13.48 56.52 -17.72
C LYS A 150 12.45 57.18 -18.65
N VAL A 151 11.18 56.77 -18.55
CA VAL A 151 10.00 57.63 -18.67
C VAL A 151 8.92 57.17 -17.67
N ASN A 152 8.42 58.12 -16.89
CA ASN A 152 7.27 57.99 -15.99
C ASN A 152 5.98 57.69 -16.77
N GLY A 153 5.21 56.70 -16.33
CA GLY A 153 3.82 56.48 -16.72
C GLY A 153 3.09 55.74 -15.62
N LYS A 154 2.13 56.41 -14.97
CA LYS A 154 1.26 55.86 -13.94
C LYS A 154 0.04 55.26 -14.63
N SER A 155 -0.21 53.96 -14.48
CA SER A 155 -1.49 53.33 -14.80
C SER A 155 -1.76 52.16 -13.87
N ASN A 156 -2.86 52.27 -13.12
CA ASN A 156 -3.56 51.18 -12.45
C ASN A 156 -3.92 50.08 -13.45
N GLY A 157 -3.90 48.83 -12.98
CA GLY A 157 -4.42 47.66 -13.66
C GLY A 157 -4.16 46.39 -12.85
N GLU A 158 -4.55 46.40 -11.57
CA GLU A 158 -4.85 45.18 -10.81
C GLU A 158 -6.08 44.50 -11.45
N ASN A 159 -6.17 43.17 -11.32
CA ASN A 159 -7.23 42.24 -11.78
C ASN A 159 -7.00 41.54 -13.14
N GLY A 160 -5.88 40.83 -13.27
CA GLY A 160 -5.68 39.85 -14.36
C GLY A 160 -5.11 38.50 -13.89
N THR A 161 -4.38 38.47 -12.78
CA THR A 161 -3.60 37.31 -12.34
C THR A 161 -4.37 36.36 -11.41
N GLU A 162 -5.25 36.88 -10.55
CA GLU A 162 -5.98 36.07 -9.54
C GLU A 162 -6.95 35.06 -10.19
N ALA A 163 -7.61 35.42 -11.28
CA ALA A 163 -8.58 34.54 -11.95
C ALA A 163 -7.94 33.40 -12.75
N SER A 164 -6.67 33.55 -13.17
CA SER A 164 -5.91 32.48 -13.82
C SER A 164 -5.24 31.55 -12.81
N GLU A 165 -4.78 32.09 -11.68
CA GLU A 165 -4.22 31.30 -10.57
C GLU A 165 -5.30 30.43 -9.89
N GLU A 166 -6.50 30.98 -9.63
CA GLU A 166 -7.63 30.21 -9.05
C GLU A 166 -8.09 29.05 -9.95
N GLN A 167 -8.04 29.21 -11.27
CA GLN A 167 -8.40 28.14 -12.22
C GLN A 167 -7.32 27.05 -12.26
N GLN A 168 -6.04 27.41 -12.22
CA GLN A 168 -4.93 26.45 -12.17
C GLN A 168 -4.89 25.68 -10.84
N GLU A 169 -5.26 26.30 -9.72
CA GLU A 169 -5.37 25.62 -8.42
C GLU A 169 -6.49 24.57 -8.39
N GLU A 170 -7.64 24.84 -9.02
CA GLU A 170 -8.71 23.87 -9.18
C GLU A 170 -8.31 22.71 -10.11
N GLU A 171 -7.57 22.98 -11.19
CA GLU A 171 -7.06 21.96 -12.10
C GLU A 171 -6.03 21.03 -11.44
N ASN A 172 -5.24 21.56 -10.49
CA ASN A 172 -4.25 20.80 -9.73
C ASN A 172 -4.79 20.18 -8.42
N ARG A 173 -6.11 20.15 -8.22
CA ARG A 173 -6.71 19.59 -7.00
C ARG A 173 -7.04 18.11 -7.17
N PHE A 174 -6.24 17.24 -6.57
CA PHE A 174 -6.42 15.79 -6.62
C PHE A 174 -7.13 15.26 -5.37
N GLU A 175 -8.34 14.76 -5.53
CA GLU A 175 -9.11 14.14 -4.44
C GLU A 175 -8.89 12.62 -4.39
N ILE A 176 -8.86 12.07 -3.17
CA ILE A 176 -8.89 10.62 -2.94
C ILE A 176 -10.31 10.20 -2.63
N GLU A 177 -10.98 9.65 -3.63
CA GLU A 177 -12.34 9.12 -3.51
C GLU A 177 -12.38 7.72 -2.87
N ILE A 178 -13.47 7.43 -2.18
CA ILE A 178 -13.78 6.07 -1.71
C ILE A 178 -14.05 5.18 -2.92
N GLY A 179 -13.45 3.99 -2.96
CA GLY A 179 -13.54 3.07 -4.08
C GLY A 179 -12.46 3.26 -5.14
N ALA A 180 -11.63 4.31 -5.03
CA ALA A 180 -10.51 4.50 -5.94
C ALA A 180 -9.37 3.50 -5.67
N GLU A 181 -8.65 3.13 -6.73
CA GLU A 181 -7.46 2.28 -6.61
C GLU A 181 -6.24 3.12 -6.21
N ILE A 182 -5.59 2.71 -5.13
CA ILE A 182 -4.44 3.38 -4.54
C ILE A 182 -3.24 2.42 -4.48
N ARG A 183 -2.09 2.91 -4.91
CA ARG A 183 -0.80 2.25 -4.75
C ARG A 183 -0.14 2.76 -3.47
N PHE A 184 0.22 1.87 -2.56
CA PHE A 184 0.86 2.23 -1.30
C PHE A 184 2.03 1.32 -1.02
N LYS A 185 2.97 1.81 -0.21
CA LYS A 185 4.14 1.07 0.23
C LYS A 185 3.97 0.62 1.68
N VAL A 186 4.21 -0.65 1.95
CA VAL A 186 4.10 -1.24 3.28
C VAL A 186 5.24 -0.72 4.16
N LYS A 187 4.92 0.01 5.24
CA LYS A 187 5.92 0.48 6.21
C LYS A 187 6.03 -0.43 7.42
N SER A 188 4.92 -1.04 7.83
CA SER A 188 4.96 -2.01 8.94
C SER A 188 3.87 -3.07 8.85
N VAL A 189 4.16 -4.23 9.43
CA VAL A 189 3.20 -5.31 9.63
C VAL A 189 3.13 -5.62 11.13
N ASN A 190 1.92 -5.54 11.68
CA ASN A 190 1.62 -5.70 13.10
C ASN A 190 0.81 -6.97 13.33
N PHE A 191 1.29 -7.85 14.21
CA PHE A 191 0.52 -9.01 14.67
C PHE A 191 0.12 -8.83 16.13
N THR A 192 -1.17 -8.91 16.44
CA THR A 192 -1.68 -8.75 17.81
C THR A 192 -2.16 -10.08 18.36
N ARG A 193 -1.54 -10.54 19.45
CA ARG A 193 -1.95 -11.71 20.22
C ARG A 193 -2.74 -11.26 21.46
N ILE A 194 -3.97 -11.75 21.58
CA ILE A 194 -4.78 -11.53 22.77
C ILE A 194 -4.59 -12.71 23.73
N THR A 195 -4.14 -12.42 24.95
CA THR A 195 -3.90 -13.40 26.01
C THR A 195 -4.76 -13.06 27.23
N THR A 196 -5.59 -14.00 27.66
CA THR A 196 -6.35 -13.86 28.91
C THR A 196 -5.45 -14.26 30.09
N THR A 197 -5.19 -13.33 30.99
CA THR A 197 -4.45 -13.56 32.23
C THR A 197 -5.38 -13.50 33.44
N MET A 198 -4.93 -13.97 34.60
CA MET A 198 -5.70 -13.87 35.84
C MET A 198 -6.04 -12.42 36.24
N LYS A 199 -5.33 -11.42 35.69
CA LYS A 199 -5.51 -10.00 35.98
C LYS A 199 -6.38 -9.26 34.95
N GLY A 200 -6.73 -9.90 33.84
CA GLY A 200 -7.42 -9.26 32.72
C GLY A 200 -6.98 -9.80 31.38
N VAL A 201 -7.52 -9.23 30.31
CA VAL A 201 -7.16 -9.57 28.93
C VAL A 201 -6.04 -8.63 28.49
N GLN A 202 -4.92 -9.17 28.02
CA GLN A 202 -3.80 -8.38 27.51
C GLN A 202 -3.64 -8.59 26.00
N ALA A 203 -3.45 -7.51 25.25
CA ALA A 203 -2.98 -7.58 23.87
C ALA A 203 -1.47 -7.38 23.83
N THR A 204 -0.77 -8.27 23.13
CA THR A 204 0.65 -8.13 22.82
C THR A 204 0.79 -7.98 21.30
N THR A 205 1.26 -6.82 20.85
CA THR A 205 1.44 -6.52 19.43
C THR A 205 2.91 -6.60 19.07
N THR A 206 3.23 -7.42 18.08
CA THR A 206 4.56 -7.52 17.47
C THR A 206 4.56 -6.74 16.16
N THR A 207 5.40 -5.71 16.08
CA THR A 207 5.54 -4.83 14.91
C THR A 207 6.84 -5.15 14.18
N THR A 208 6.76 -5.31 12.86
CA THR A 208 7.89 -5.51 11.95
C THR A 208 8.05 -4.26 11.07
N THR A 209 9.23 -3.62 11.09
CA THR A 209 9.55 -2.38 10.34
C THR A 209 10.94 -2.44 9.70
N SER A 210 11.19 -1.70 8.63
CA SER A 210 12.53 -1.53 8.06
C SER A 210 13.40 -0.68 9.00
N SER A 211 14.70 -0.93 9.05
CA SER A 211 15.68 -0.13 9.78
C SER A 211 16.46 0.77 8.83
N SER A 212 15.77 1.63 8.08
CA SER A 212 16.47 2.73 7.41
C SER A 212 16.88 3.77 8.46
N SER A 213 18.16 3.74 8.81
CA SER A 213 18.83 4.81 9.55
C SER A 213 18.95 6.04 8.63
N GLY A 214 17.97 6.94 8.69
CA GLY A 214 18.02 8.16 7.89
C GLY A 214 16.69 8.87 7.78
N TYR A 215 16.10 9.23 8.92
CA TYR A 215 15.28 10.42 9.20
C TYR A 215 14.73 10.19 10.61
N GLY A 216 15.09 11.07 11.54
CA GLY A 216 14.69 10.96 12.94
C GLY A 216 13.18 11.12 13.09
N TYR A 217 12.44 10.03 12.98
CA TYR A 217 11.00 10.01 13.27
C TYR A 217 10.73 9.19 14.53
N GLN A 218 10.48 9.90 15.62
CA GLN A 218 9.78 9.39 16.80
C GLN A 218 8.27 9.40 16.51
N GLY A 219 7.83 8.60 15.54
CA GLY A 219 6.40 8.35 15.33
C GLY A 219 5.94 7.29 16.31
N ALA A 220 5.09 7.65 17.28
CA ALA A 220 4.42 6.66 18.12
C ALA A 220 3.58 5.72 17.21
N PRO A 221 3.49 4.41 17.55
CA PRO A 221 2.54 3.53 16.88
C PRO A 221 1.12 4.12 16.97
N PRO A 222 0.19 3.75 16.06
CA PRO A 222 -1.17 4.27 16.08
C PRO A 222 -1.81 4.13 17.47
N PRO A 223 -2.69 5.06 17.87
CA PRO A 223 -3.18 5.14 19.24
C PRO A 223 -3.99 3.89 19.61
N ALA A 224 -3.34 2.94 20.30
CA ALA A 224 -4.05 1.98 21.13
C ALA A 224 -4.25 2.66 22.51
N VAL A 225 -5.50 3.04 22.79
CA VAL A 225 -5.97 3.54 24.09
C VAL A 225 -5.66 2.52 25.21
N ALA A 226 -4.53 2.68 25.91
CA ALA A 226 -4.27 2.32 27.32
C ALA A 226 -2.77 2.35 27.61
N SER A 227 -2.41 2.44 28.90
CA SER A 227 -1.04 2.48 29.41
C SER A 227 -0.15 1.37 28.84
N THR A 228 0.80 1.72 27.99
CA THR A 228 1.72 0.81 27.33
C THR A 228 2.89 0.46 28.24
N THR A 229 3.28 -0.82 28.25
CA THR A 229 4.59 -1.27 28.74
C THR A 229 5.35 -1.83 27.56
N GLU A 230 6.49 -1.22 27.22
CA GLU A 230 7.36 -1.66 26.13
C GLU A 230 8.39 -2.64 26.66
N SER A 231 8.53 -3.79 25.99
CA SER A 231 9.62 -4.73 26.24
C SER A 231 10.35 -4.98 24.92
N ASN A 232 11.56 -4.42 24.81
CA ASN A 232 12.39 -4.58 23.60
C ASN A 232 13.11 -5.93 23.63
N SER A 233 12.60 -6.91 22.89
CA SER A 233 13.41 -8.03 22.38
C SER A 233 14.02 -7.62 21.05
N ASN A 234 15.24 -7.07 21.07
CA ASN A 234 15.94 -6.65 19.85
C ASN A 234 16.34 -7.89 19.02
N GLY A 235 15.48 -8.30 18.09
CA GLY A 235 15.83 -9.20 17.00
C GLY A 235 16.02 -8.39 15.73
N GLU A 236 17.27 -8.17 15.34
CA GLU A 236 17.64 -7.69 14.00
C GLU A 236 17.71 -8.90 13.07
N THR A 237 17.04 -8.85 11.93
CA THR A 237 17.06 -9.94 10.95
C THR A 237 17.08 -9.34 9.56
N ILE A 238 17.96 -9.85 8.71
CA ILE A 238 17.99 -9.49 7.30
C ILE A 238 17.02 -10.41 6.56
N LEU A 239 16.00 -9.82 5.93
CA LEU A 239 15.04 -10.51 5.08
C LEU A 239 15.10 -9.85 3.70
N ASP A 240 15.42 -10.63 2.66
CA ASP A 240 15.54 -10.15 1.27
C ASP A 240 16.41 -8.89 1.07
N GLY A 241 17.52 -8.80 1.81
CA GLY A 241 18.48 -7.70 1.72
C GLY A 241 18.07 -6.42 2.45
N VAL A 242 16.88 -6.38 3.04
CA VAL A 242 16.41 -5.28 3.89
C VAL A 242 16.66 -5.64 5.35
N GLU A 243 17.28 -4.73 6.10
CA GLU A 243 17.42 -4.86 7.54
C GLU A 243 16.06 -4.53 8.20
N VAL A 244 15.54 -5.47 8.98
CA VAL A 244 14.21 -5.40 9.55
C VAL A 244 14.31 -5.53 11.06
N ARG A 245 13.59 -4.65 11.76
CA ARG A 245 13.47 -4.62 13.21
C ARG A 245 12.11 -5.16 13.65
N ARG A 246 12.12 -5.98 14.70
CA ARG A 246 10.91 -6.40 15.41
C ARG A 246 10.84 -5.78 16.80
N ARG A 247 9.66 -5.29 17.18
CA ARG A 247 9.38 -4.76 18.53
C ARG A 247 8.07 -5.32 19.06
N SER A 248 7.97 -5.51 20.37
CA SER A 248 6.76 -5.98 21.03
C SER A 248 6.27 -4.97 22.07
N SER A 249 5.00 -4.63 22.00
CA SER A 249 4.31 -3.78 22.98
C SER A 249 3.12 -4.53 23.57
N SER A 250 2.75 -4.20 24.82
CA SER A 250 1.56 -4.77 25.44
C SER A 250 0.61 -3.69 25.97
N ALA A 251 -0.69 -3.92 25.78
CA ALA A 251 -1.79 -3.09 26.28
C ALA A 251 -2.79 -3.95 27.08
N ASP A 252 -3.33 -3.39 28.16
CA ASP A 252 -4.40 -4.02 28.94
C ASP A 252 -5.76 -3.71 28.29
N LEU A 253 -6.51 -4.76 27.94
CA LEU A 253 -7.82 -4.70 27.28
C LEU A 253 -8.96 -5.00 28.27
N SER A 254 -8.77 -4.70 29.56
CA SER A 254 -9.75 -4.98 30.61
C SER A 254 -11.12 -4.33 30.38
N ASP A 255 -11.24 -3.34 29.50
CA ASP A 255 -12.47 -2.54 29.31
C ASP A 255 -12.85 -2.22 27.84
N SER A 256 -12.22 -2.85 26.84
CA SER A 256 -12.44 -2.50 25.43
C SER A 256 -13.45 -3.44 24.74
N ALA A 257 -14.59 -2.89 24.32
CA ALA A 257 -15.55 -3.56 23.44
C ALA A 257 -14.96 -3.91 22.05
N ASN A 258 -13.87 -3.27 21.66
CA ASN A 258 -13.20 -3.50 20.38
C ASN A 258 -11.90 -4.30 20.59
N ARG A 259 -11.86 -5.52 20.04
CA ARG A 259 -10.64 -6.34 20.06
C ARG A 259 -9.78 -5.95 18.86
N PRO A 260 -8.50 -5.62 19.05
CA PRO A 260 -7.64 -5.25 17.94
C PRO A 260 -7.52 -6.40 16.94
N ALA A 261 -7.40 -6.05 15.66
CA ALA A 261 -7.22 -7.03 14.60
C ALA A 261 -5.93 -7.85 14.82
N PRO A 262 -5.95 -9.17 14.55
CA PRO A 262 -4.80 -10.03 14.78
C PRO A 262 -3.65 -9.79 13.80
N MET A 263 -3.93 -9.20 12.64
CA MET A 263 -2.95 -8.70 11.68
C MET A 263 -3.42 -7.35 11.14
N GLN A 264 -2.53 -6.36 11.16
CA GLN A 264 -2.75 -5.04 10.60
C GLN A 264 -1.51 -4.63 9.80
N ILE A 265 -1.72 -3.96 8.67
CA ILE A 265 -0.68 -3.42 7.82
C ILE A 265 -0.77 -1.89 7.90
N VAL A 266 0.37 -1.24 8.05
CA VAL A 266 0.46 0.22 7.94
C VAL A 266 1.22 0.57 6.67
N GLY A 267 0.54 1.33 5.80
CA GLY A 267 1.04 1.77 4.51
C GLY A 267 1.46 3.24 4.50
N SER A 268 2.12 3.65 3.42
CA SER A 268 2.51 5.03 3.14
C SER A 268 2.32 5.31 1.66
N ILE A 269 1.96 6.55 1.33
CA ILE A 269 1.84 7.05 -0.04
C ILE A 269 2.71 8.30 -0.26
N CYS A 270 3.63 8.60 0.65
CA CYS A 270 4.42 9.84 0.62
C CYS A 270 5.63 9.81 -0.32
N GLU A 271 5.75 8.80 -1.18
CA GLU A 271 6.84 8.66 -2.14
C GLU A 271 6.29 8.80 -3.57
N ASP A 272 7.10 9.32 -4.48
CA ASP A 272 6.70 9.50 -5.88
C ASP A 272 6.30 8.15 -6.52
N GLY A 273 5.28 8.19 -7.37
CA GLY A 273 4.70 7.00 -7.98
C GLY A 273 3.75 6.22 -7.06
N LEU A 274 3.49 6.66 -5.83
CA LEU A 274 2.45 6.14 -4.91
C LEU A 274 1.21 7.06 -4.89
N GLY A 275 0.13 6.63 -4.25
CA GLY A 275 -1.15 7.32 -4.28
C GLY A 275 -2.09 6.76 -5.35
N LEU A 276 -3.05 7.55 -5.83
CA LEU A 276 -4.03 7.04 -6.78
C LEU A 276 -3.37 6.63 -8.10
N LEU A 277 -3.83 5.54 -8.69
CA LEU A 277 -3.29 5.07 -9.97
C LEU A 277 -3.51 6.11 -11.09
N SER A 278 -4.62 6.85 -11.02
CA SER A 278 -4.97 7.92 -11.97
C SER A 278 -4.02 9.11 -11.93
N TRP A 279 -3.30 9.35 -10.82
CA TRP A 279 -2.34 10.45 -10.72
C TRP A 279 -1.10 10.24 -11.62
N TRP A 280 -0.85 8.99 -12.00
CA TRP A 280 0.37 8.59 -12.72
C TRP A 280 0.09 8.09 -14.13
N SER A 281 -1.18 8.07 -14.56
CA SER A 281 -1.51 7.76 -15.95
C SER A 281 -1.23 8.99 -16.80
N VAL A 282 -0.14 8.95 -17.57
CA VAL A 282 0.09 9.92 -18.64
C VAL A 282 -1.02 9.72 -19.67
N THR A 283 -1.89 10.70 -19.82
CA THR A 283 -2.81 10.77 -20.96
C THR A 283 -1.95 10.94 -22.21
N ALA A 284 -1.98 9.96 -23.11
CA ALA A 284 -1.21 9.93 -24.35
C ALA A 284 -1.60 11.02 -25.38
N GLU A 285 -2.23 12.10 -24.94
CA GLU A 285 -2.78 13.18 -25.77
C GLU A 285 -1.84 14.41 -25.83
N GLU A 286 -0.77 14.45 -25.03
CA GLU A 286 0.15 15.61 -24.96
C GLU A 286 1.38 15.51 -25.89
N GLU A 287 1.66 14.35 -26.50
CA GLU A 287 2.80 14.21 -27.43
C GLU A 287 2.55 14.79 -28.84
N GLU A 288 1.33 15.20 -29.21
CA GLU A 288 1.04 15.70 -30.57
C GLU A 288 1.25 17.21 -30.78
N VAL A 289 1.67 17.98 -29.76
CA VAL A 289 1.72 19.46 -29.88
C VAL A 289 3.10 20.02 -30.24
N GLU A 290 4.19 19.24 -30.13
CA GLU A 290 5.56 19.79 -30.31
C GLU A 290 6.19 19.64 -31.71
N ASP A 291 5.63 18.85 -32.62
CA ASP A 291 6.25 18.57 -33.94
C ASP A 291 5.70 19.43 -35.12
N GLY A 292 5.18 20.62 -34.81
CA GLY A 292 4.34 21.40 -35.72
C GLY A 292 4.88 22.73 -36.24
N GLN A 293 6.17 23.07 -36.14
CA GLN A 293 6.71 24.32 -36.73
C GLN A 293 8.15 24.19 -37.25
N GLU A 294 8.31 23.78 -38.51
CA GLU A 294 9.43 24.26 -39.33
C GLU A 294 8.87 24.90 -40.60
N GLU A 295 8.89 26.24 -40.63
CA GLU A 295 8.62 27.04 -41.83
C GLU A 295 9.68 26.77 -42.91
N GLY A 296 9.24 26.19 -44.03
CA GLY A 296 10.04 26.12 -45.25
C GLY A 296 10.14 27.49 -45.92
N VAL A 297 11.31 28.11 -45.81
CA VAL A 297 11.72 29.30 -46.57
C VAL A 297 11.85 28.93 -48.05
N GLU A 298 10.92 29.40 -48.89
CA GLU A 298 11.03 29.30 -50.36
C GLU A 298 12.05 30.34 -50.87
N VAL A 299 13.12 29.85 -51.50
CA VAL A 299 14.16 30.66 -52.15
C VAL A 299 13.88 30.73 -53.66
N ASP A 300 13.62 31.93 -54.17
CA ASP A 300 13.57 32.25 -55.60
C ASP A 300 14.94 32.02 -56.28
N GLY A 301 14.94 31.43 -57.49
CA GLY A 301 16.18 31.23 -58.25
C GLY A 301 16.05 30.49 -59.59
N GLN A 302 15.54 31.21 -60.59
CA GLN A 302 15.71 31.14 -62.06
C GLN A 302 16.83 30.24 -62.65
N GLU A 303 16.52 29.42 -63.68
CA GLU A 303 16.97 29.57 -65.10
C GLU A 303 16.76 28.30 -65.96
N ASP A 304 16.16 28.55 -67.13
CA ASP A 304 16.17 27.89 -68.45
C ASP A 304 16.96 26.58 -68.69
N TYR A 305 16.38 25.66 -69.47
CA TYR A 305 16.89 25.25 -70.81
C TYR A 305 15.90 24.32 -71.55
N ILE A 306 16.05 24.37 -72.87
CA ILE A 306 15.17 24.00 -73.99
C ILE A 306 15.43 22.57 -74.52
N GLU A 307 14.36 21.94 -75.04
CA GLU A 307 14.22 20.86 -76.06
C GLU A 307 15.14 19.62 -76.01
N ASP A 308 14.58 18.41 -76.21
CA ASP A 308 14.54 17.78 -77.55
C ASP A 308 13.88 16.38 -77.52
N ASP A 309 13.39 15.99 -78.69
CA ASP A 309 12.51 14.89 -79.06
C ASP A 309 12.88 13.47 -78.59
N GLY A 310 11.86 12.64 -78.38
CA GLY A 310 12.02 11.20 -78.21
C GLY A 310 10.71 10.42 -78.30
N ASP A 311 10.41 9.92 -79.50
CA ASP A 311 9.60 8.71 -79.70
C ASP A 311 10.28 7.91 -80.83
N PRO A 312 10.34 6.58 -80.78
CA PRO A 312 10.70 5.68 -79.67
C PRO A 312 12.13 5.12 -79.78
#